data_AF-A0A6H5G319-F1
#
_entry.id   AF-A0A6H5G319-F1
#
_cell.length_a   1.000
_cell.length_b   1.000
_cell.length_c   1.000
_cell.angle_alpha   90.00
_cell.angle_beta   90.00
_cell.angle_gamma   90.00
#
_symmetry.space_group_name_H-M   'P 1'
#
loop_
_entity.id
_entity.type
_entity.pdbx_description
1 polymer ?
#
loop_
_entity_poly.entity_id
_entity_poly.type
_entity_poly.pdbx_seq_one_letter_code
_entity_poly.pdbx_strand_id
1 'polypeptide(L)'
;MCCSTRTVQETKAWDVFRVLPPKTESGSMENQACLEFTVKILKVIAYLATFIIVLGSGVISKTAILFMTSHIRPDRVIPYCNKDLVFMRPLWKVKERLKRTRYFVYIFMSIWKIVGFFLCTLGIRWYRGESINHFFTLFSRGFSQHKIRITEHAWIWLLWLLSQTWITLHIWTPKCERLATTEKLFVLPMYDSLLIDQSLGLNRRRDDEKDVKTEELAEREKDPDEYYETISVHTDASSTTPKTVKKSDSITRIYACATMWHETQDEMMEMLKSILRMDEDQCARRVAQKYLRVVDPDYYEFETHIFFDDAFEISDVNDDWSQVNRFVKLLISTIDEAATHVHETHIRIRPPIKYPTPYGGRLVWTLPGKTKMIAHLKDKAKIRHRKRWSQVMYMYYLLGHRLMELPISVERKEVMAENTYLLTLDGDIDFQPHAVRLLIDLMKKNRNLGAACGRIHPIGSGPMVWYQMFEYAIGHWLQKATEHMIGCVLCSPGCFSLFRGKALMDDNVMKKYTIKSNEARHYVQYDQGEDRWLCTLLLQRGYRVEYSAASDAYTHCPEGFNEFYNQRRRWVPSTMANIMDLLMDYKATIKINDNISLPYIWYQASTNKIY
;
A
#
# COMPACT_ATOMS: atom_id res chain seq x y z
N MET A 1 43.42 -60.60 27.26
CA MET A 1 42.40 -60.61 28.34
C MET A 1 42.45 -59.28 29.08
N CYS A 2 41.45 -58.42 28.88
CA CYS A 2 40.63 -57.81 29.93
C CYS A 2 39.65 -56.84 29.27
N CYS A 3 38.37 -57.15 29.43
CA CYS A 3 37.23 -56.38 28.95
C CYS A 3 36.94 -55.26 29.96
N SER A 4 36.64 -54.05 29.47
CA SER A 4 35.92 -53.05 30.24
C SER A 4 34.93 -52.35 29.31
N THR A 5 33.71 -52.88 29.30
CA THR A 5 32.50 -52.23 28.82
C THR A 5 32.38 -50.80 29.36
N ARG A 6 32.38 -49.80 28.47
CA ARG A 6 31.77 -48.48 28.76
C ARG A 6 30.54 -48.33 27.89
N THR A 7 29.40 -48.29 28.55
CA THR A 7 28.08 -47.97 28.03
C THR A 7 28.10 -46.66 27.25
N VAL A 8 27.80 -46.72 25.96
CA VAL A 8 27.40 -45.54 25.19
C VAL A 8 26.01 -45.16 25.70
N GLN A 9 25.93 -44.12 26.51
CA GLN A 9 24.67 -43.53 26.89
C GLN A 9 24.24 -42.60 25.75
N GLU A 10 23.26 -43.04 24.95
CA GLU A 10 22.57 -42.17 23.99
C GLU A 10 21.98 -40.97 24.75
N THR A 11 22.53 -39.79 24.48
CA THR A 11 21.97 -38.53 24.96
C THR A 11 20.72 -38.19 24.16
N LYS A 12 19.56 -38.28 24.82
CA LYS A 12 18.25 -37.98 24.22
C LYS A 12 18.13 -36.49 23.84
N ALA A 13 17.52 -36.24 22.67
CA ALA A 13 17.36 -34.96 22.00
C ALA A 13 16.29 -34.01 22.60
N TRP A 14 16.29 -33.78 23.92
CA TRP A 14 15.32 -32.86 24.56
C TRP A 14 15.91 -31.82 25.52
N ASP A 15 17.23 -31.71 25.66
CA ASP A 15 17.85 -30.72 26.55
C ASP A 15 18.34 -29.48 25.76
N VAL A 16 17.42 -28.54 25.53
CA VAL A 16 17.57 -27.32 24.68
C VAL A 16 17.76 -26.04 25.53
N PHE A 17 18.24 -26.15 26.78
CA PHE A 17 18.34 -24.98 27.67
C PHE A 17 19.67 -24.82 28.41
N ARG A 18 20.80 -25.12 27.76
CA ARG A 18 22.12 -24.61 28.22
C ARG A 18 22.82 -23.81 27.13
N VAL A 19 23.16 -22.56 27.46
CA VAL A 19 24.14 -21.77 26.71
C VAL A 19 25.52 -22.39 26.97
N LEU A 20 26.03 -23.15 26.01
CA LEU A 20 27.42 -23.60 26.05
C LEU A 20 28.33 -22.42 25.65
N PRO A 21 29.45 -22.19 26.36
CA PRO A 21 30.45 -21.24 25.88
C PRO A 21 30.96 -21.69 24.49
N PRO A 22 31.30 -20.76 23.60
CA PRO A 22 31.75 -21.10 22.26
C PRO A 22 32.97 -22.02 22.33
N LYS A 23 32.96 -23.10 21.54
CA LYS A 23 34.14 -23.94 21.33
C LYS A 23 35.23 -23.07 20.69
N THR A 24 36.35 -22.94 21.37
CA THR A 24 37.60 -22.47 20.76
C THR A 24 38.05 -23.54 19.78
N GLU A 25 37.78 -23.33 18.49
CA GLU A 25 38.42 -24.12 17.44
C GLU A 25 39.88 -23.70 17.35
N SER A 26 40.77 -24.60 17.75
CA SER A 26 42.20 -24.55 17.42
C SER A 26 42.38 -24.90 15.95
N GLY A 27 42.07 -23.95 15.07
CA GLY A 27 42.45 -23.97 13.65
C GLY A 27 43.74 -23.15 13.46
N SER A 28 44.71 -23.72 12.75
CA SER A 28 46.10 -23.23 12.60
C SER A 28 46.22 -21.71 12.39
N MET A 29 46.87 -21.04 13.36
CA MET A 29 47.12 -19.60 13.43
C MET A 29 48.12 -19.03 12.40
N GLU A 30 48.36 -19.67 11.25
CA GLU A 30 49.36 -19.19 10.29
C GLU A 30 48.80 -18.46 9.05
N ASN A 31 47.47 -18.43 8.82
CA ASN A 31 46.91 -17.75 7.62
C ASN A 31 45.88 -16.64 7.88
N GLN A 32 45.50 -16.40 9.13
CA GLN A 32 44.44 -15.43 9.46
C GLN A 32 44.96 -13.99 9.56
N ALA A 33 46.22 -13.80 9.95
CA ALA A 33 46.85 -12.48 10.01
C ALA A 33 46.95 -11.84 8.61
N CYS A 34 47.31 -12.62 7.59
CA CYS A 34 47.40 -12.13 6.21
C CYS A 34 46.01 -11.74 5.68
N LEU A 35 45.00 -12.58 5.88
CA LEU A 35 43.63 -12.30 5.44
C LEU A 35 43.02 -11.09 6.18
N GLU A 36 43.19 -11.00 7.51
CA GLU A 36 42.72 -9.86 8.29
C GLU A 36 43.45 -8.57 7.92
N PHE A 37 44.75 -8.65 7.64
CA PHE A 37 45.55 -7.53 7.17
C PHE A 37 45.08 -7.08 5.78
N THR A 38 44.84 -8.00 4.85
CA THR A 38 44.28 -7.70 3.52
C THR A 38 42.89 -7.08 3.63
N VAL A 39 42.01 -7.60 4.50
CA VAL A 39 40.66 -7.04 4.72
C VAL A 39 40.71 -5.65 5.36
N LYS A 40 41.64 -5.42 6.31
CA LYS A 40 41.87 -4.09 6.89
C LYS A 40 42.37 -3.10 5.84
N ILE A 41 43.30 -3.51 4.97
CA ILE A 41 43.78 -2.70 3.84
C ILE A 41 42.63 -2.39 2.88
N LEU A 42 41.83 -3.39 2.49
CA LEU A 42 40.70 -3.19 1.59
C LEU A 42 39.63 -2.25 2.17
N LYS A 43 39.36 -2.35 3.47
CA LYS A 43 38.46 -1.42 4.18
C LYS A 43 39.03 -0.01 4.20
N VAL A 44 40.32 0.16 4.48
CA VAL A 44 40.99 1.47 4.46
C VAL A 44 40.97 2.08 3.06
N ILE A 45 41.25 1.29 2.01
CA ILE A 45 41.16 1.74 0.62
C ILE A 45 39.73 2.12 0.26
N ALA A 46 38.74 1.31 0.63
CA ALA A 46 37.34 1.63 0.36
C ALA A 46 36.88 2.90 1.10
N TYR A 47 37.28 3.07 2.36
CA TYR A 47 36.98 4.29 3.12
C TYR A 47 37.69 5.52 2.55
N LEU A 48 38.96 5.40 2.14
CA LEU A 48 39.67 6.48 1.46
C LEU A 48 39.04 6.84 0.12
N ALA A 49 38.68 5.86 -0.71
CA ALA A 49 38.01 6.09 -1.98
C ALA A 49 36.65 6.78 -1.79
N THR A 50 35.84 6.29 -0.84
CA THR A 50 34.54 6.89 -0.52
C THR A 50 34.71 8.30 0.06
N PHE A 51 35.70 8.50 0.94
CA PHE A 51 36.03 9.81 1.50
C PHE A 51 36.48 10.79 0.44
N ILE A 52 37.33 10.39 -0.52
CA ILE A 52 37.78 11.24 -1.62
C ILE A 52 36.61 11.61 -2.55
N ILE A 53 35.70 10.67 -2.83
CA ILE A 53 34.52 10.95 -3.67
C ILE A 53 33.55 11.90 -2.97
N VAL A 54 33.27 11.67 -1.68
CA VAL A 54 32.35 12.51 -0.90
C VAL A 54 32.96 13.89 -0.63
N LEU A 55 34.24 13.96 -0.25
CA LEU A 55 34.95 15.22 -0.07
C LEU A 55 35.09 15.97 -1.39
N GLY A 56 35.46 15.28 -2.47
CA GLY A 56 35.59 15.85 -3.80
C GLY A 56 34.26 16.44 -4.32
N SER A 57 33.17 15.67 -4.21
CA SER A 57 31.85 16.17 -4.58
C SER A 57 31.36 17.31 -3.68
N GLY A 58 31.66 17.26 -2.37
CA GLY A 58 31.35 18.33 -1.42
C GLY A 58 32.13 19.62 -1.69
N VAL A 59 33.43 19.51 -1.99
CA VAL A 59 34.29 20.65 -2.36
C VAL A 59 33.86 21.23 -3.69
N ILE A 60 33.60 20.40 -4.71
CA ILE A 60 33.11 20.88 -6.01
C ILE A 60 31.77 21.61 -5.84
N SER A 61 30.85 21.06 -5.07
CA SER A 61 29.54 21.67 -4.80
C SER A 61 29.66 23.01 -4.05
N LYS A 62 30.42 23.05 -2.94
CA LYS A 62 30.58 24.28 -2.14
C LYS A 62 31.41 25.35 -2.87
N THR A 63 32.43 24.96 -3.63
CA THR A 63 33.21 25.88 -4.46
C THR A 63 32.38 26.41 -5.63
N ALA A 64 31.50 25.60 -6.24
CA ALA A 64 30.58 26.06 -7.26
C ALA A 64 29.57 27.08 -6.69
N ILE A 65 29.07 26.86 -5.47
CA ILE A 65 28.17 27.80 -4.80
C ILE A 65 28.91 29.09 -4.42
N LEU A 66 30.12 29.01 -3.84
CA LEU A 66 30.96 30.18 -3.53
C LEU A 66 31.37 30.96 -4.78
N PHE A 67 31.64 30.26 -5.88
CA PHE A 67 31.92 30.89 -7.18
C PHE A 67 30.67 31.62 -7.70
N MET A 68 29.49 30.99 -7.64
CA MET A 68 28.22 31.61 -8.04
C MET A 68 27.85 32.81 -7.16
N THR A 69 28.08 32.75 -5.84
CA THR A 69 27.77 33.85 -4.92
C THR A 69 28.82 34.97 -4.95
N SER A 70 30.09 34.68 -5.24
CA SER A 70 31.14 35.69 -5.42
C SER A 70 30.89 36.67 -6.58
N HIS A 71 30.01 36.28 -7.52
CA HIS A 71 29.59 37.10 -8.66
C HIS A 71 28.38 37.98 -8.36
N ILE A 72 27.83 37.93 -7.14
CA ILE A 72 26.75 38.79 -6.67
C ILE A 72 27.39 39.91 -5.82
N ARG A 73 27.92 40.95 -6.48
CA ARG A 73 28.25 42.23 -5.82
C ARG A 73 27.12 43.22 -6.09
N PRO A 74 26.73 44.06 -5.12
CA PRO A 74 25.57 44.95 -5.26
C PRO A 74 25.69 45.90 -6.45
N ASP A 75 26.92 46.27 -6.84
CA ASP A 75 27.15 47.32 -7.83
C ASP A 75 27.66 46.80 -9.19
N ARG A 76 27.53 45.49 -9.46
CA ARG A 76 28.04 44.88 -10.70
C ARG A 76 26.89 44.38 -11.58
N VAL A 77 26.58 45.13 -12.63
CA VAL A 77 25.65 44.73 -13.70
C VAL A 77 26.40 43.81 -14.67
N ILE A 78 26.02 42.52 -14.74
CA ILE A 78 26.67 41.54 -15.61
C ILE A 78 25.88 41.41 -16.93
N PRO A 79 26.52 41.61 -18.10
CA PRO A 79 25.87 41.46 -19.39
C PRO A 79 25.68 39.97 -19.71
N TYR A 80 24.43 39.55 -19.92
CA TYR A 80 24.11 38.14 -20.17
C TYR A 80 24.09 37.83 -21.68
N CYS A 81 25.20 37.28 -22.20
CA CYS A 81 25.33 36.47 -23.42
C CYS A 81 26.80 35.99 -23.50
N ASN A 82 27.23 34.80 -23.94
CA ASN A 82 26.71 33.49 -24.36
C ASN A 82 27.97 32.62 -24.65
N LYS A 83 27.87 31.27 -24.74
CA LYS A 83 28.92 30.29 -25.18
C LYS A 83 29.87 29.87 -24.03
N ASP A 84 29.81 28.70 -23.40
CA ASP A 84 30.40 27.43 -23.90
C ASP A 84 29.99 26.16 -23.10
N LEU A 85 28.75 26.06 -22.64
CA LEU A 85 28.19 24.76 -22.20
C LEU A 85 26.95 24.41 -23.04
N VAL A 86 27.23 23.74 -24.15
CA VAL A 86 26.34 23.49 -25.30
C VAL A 86 25.19 22.52 -24.99
N PHE A 87 25.28 21.68 -23.95
CA PHE A 87 24.33 20.58 -23.73
C PHE A 87 23.14 20.89 -22.81
N MET A 88 23.26 21.82 -21.86
CA MET A 88 22.23 22.05 -20.82
C MET A 88 21.28 23.24 -21.08
N ARG A 89 21.61 24.11 -22.03
CA ARG A 89 20.79 25.27 -22.41
C ARG A 89 19.47 24.96 -23.16
N PRO A 90 19.34 23.87 -23.94
CA PRO A 90 18.06 23.51 -24.55
C PRO A 90 17.05 23.05 -23.49
N LEU A 91 17.49 22.25 -22.51
CA LEU A 91 16.62 21.58 -21.54
C LEU A 91 15.92 22.56 -20.58
N TRP A 92 16.64 23.60 -20.14
CA TRP A 92 16.09 24.61 -19.23
C TRP A 92 15.08 25.54 -19.94
N LYS A 93 15.40 26.02 -21.15
CA LYS A 93 14.48 26.84 -21.95
C LYS A 93 13.24 26.08 -22.40
N VAL A 94 13.35 24.75 -22.56
CA VAL A 94 12.23 23.87 -22.91
C VAL A 94 11.27 23.70 -21.72
N LYS A 95 11.76 23.49 -20.49
CA LYS A 95 10.92 23.33 -19.29
C LYS A 95 10.04 24.56 -19.00
N GLU A 96 10.58 25.77 -19.13
CA GLU A 96 9.84 27.01 -18.87
C GLU A 96 8.94 27.46 -20.04
N ARG A 97 9.34 27.24 -21.30
CA ARG A 97 8.47 27.51 -22.46
C ARG A 97 7.31 26.51 -22.54
N LEU A 98 7.52 25.22 -22.25
CA LEU A 98 6.48 24.17 -22.31
C LEU A 98 5.25 24.44 -21.44
N LYS A 99 5.37 25.20 -20.34
CA LYS A 99 4.22 25.60 -19.52
C LYS A 99 3.38 26.71 -20.15
N ARG A 100 3.96 27.59 -20.98
CA ARG A 100 3.28 28.79 -21.54
C ARG A 100 3.02 28.71 -23.05
N THR A 101 3.68 27.81 -23.79
CA THR A 101 3.55 27.65 -25.25
C THR A 101 2.80 26.41 -25.71
N ARG A 102 1.99 25.72 -24.88
CA ARG A 102 1.25 24.52 -25.36
C ARG A 102 0.48 24.81 -26.65
N TYR A 103 -0.29 25.91 -26.70
CA TYR A 103 -1.01 26.35 -27.90
C TYR A 103 -0.09 26.80 -29.06
N PHE A 104 1.04 27.46 -28.77
CA PHE A 104 1.98 27.94 -29.79
C PHE A 104 2.82 26.82 -30.42
N VAL A 105 3.17 25.81 -29.62
CA VAL A 105 3.83 24.56 -30.07
C VAL A 105 2.89 23.76 -30.96
N TYR A 106 1.58 23.76 -30.70
CA TYR A 106 0.60 23.13 -31.58
C TYR A 106 0.49 23.80 -32.97
N ILE A 107 0.55 25.14 -33.06
CA ILE A 107 0.54 25.83 -34.36
C ILE A 107 1.83 25.52 -35.14
N PHE A 108 2.99 25.57 -34.47
CA PHE A 108 4.28 25.33 -35.12
C PHE A 108 4.48 23.86 -35.52
N MET A 109 4.13 22.90 -34.65
CA MET A 109 4.22 21.46 -34.95
C MET A 109 3.26 21.02 -36.04
N SER A 110 2.07 21.64 -36.14
CA SER A 110 1.13 21.35 -37.23
C SER A 110 1.69 21.77 -38.59
N ILE A 111 2.37 22.91 -38.68
CA ILE A 111 3.06 23.34 -39.91
C ILE A 111 4.17 22.35 -40.28
N TRP A 112 4.99 21.93 -39.32
CA TRP A 112 6.05 20.94 -39.58
C TRP A 112 5.52 19.55 -39.90
N LYS A 113 4.36 19.14 -39.37
CA LYS A 113 3.67 17.91 -39.77
C LYS A 113 3.21 17.97 -41.22
N ILE A 114 2.62 19.09 -41.65
CA ILE A 114 2.22 19.30 -43.05
C ILE A 114 3.44 19.22 -43.98
N VAL A 115 4.54 19.88 -43.59
CA VAL A 115 5.80 19.82 -44.35
C VAL A 115 6.38 18.40 -44.38
N GLY A 116 6.36 17.67 -43.25
CA GLY A 116 6.83 16.29 -43.18
C GLY A 116 6.02 15.34 -44.08
N PHE A 117 4.70 15.41 -44.02
CA PHE A 117 3.82 14.64 -44.91
C PHE A 117 4.05 14.99 -46.39
N PHE A 118 4.23 16.27 -46.69
CA PHE A 118 4.53 16.75 -48.04
C PHE A 118 5.85 16.18 -48.57
N LEU A 119 6.92 16.28 -47.79
CA LEU A 119 8.25 15.76 -48.15
C LEU A 119 8.27 14.24 -48.28
N CYS A 120 7.59 13.51 -47.39
CA CYS A 120 7.42 12.06 -47.53
C CYS A 120 6.67 11.69 -48.81
N THR A 121 5.63 12.47 -49.17
CA THR A 121 4.87 12.24 -50.41
C THR A 121 5.73 12.47 -51.66
N LEU A 122 6.56 13.52 -51.66
CA LEU A 122 7.52 13.78 -52.74
C LEU A 122 8.61 12.71 -52.80
N GLY A 123 9.11 12.25 -51.65
CA GLY A 123 10.12 11.19 -51.55
C GLY A 123 9.62 9.84 -52.05
N ILE A 124 8.38 9.45 -51.69
CA ILE A 124 7.73 8.22 -52.19
C ILE A 124 7.55 8.27 -53.71
N ARG A 125 7.18 9.43 -54.26
CA ARG A 125 7.01 9.61 -55.71
C ARG A 125 8.33 9.56 -56.47
N TRP A 126 9.37 10.20 -55.92
CA TRP A 126 10.71 10.10 -56.47
C TRP A 126 11.23 8.65 -56.45
N TYR A 127 10.99 7.91 -55.36
CA TYR A 127 11.33 6.49 -55.26
C TYR A 127 10.58 5.61 -56.28
N ARG A 128 9.36 6.00 -56.68
CA ARG A 128 8.57 5.33 -57.73
C ARG A 128 8.97 5.74 -59.16
N GLY A 129 10.00 6.59 -59.32
CA GLY A 129 10.48 7.05 -60.63
C GLY A 129 9.61 8.13 -61.29
N GLU A 130 8.66 8.73 -60.55
CA GLU A 130 7.84 9.84 -61.04
C GLU A 130 8.59 11.17 -60.91
N SER A 131 8.46 12.07 -61.89
CA SER A 131 9.10 13.39 -61.81
C SER A 131 8.38 14.28 -60.78
N ILE A 132 9.15 14.90 -59.88
CA ILE A 132 8.64 15.77 -58.81
C ILE A 132 7.81 16.93 -59.37
N ASN A 133 8.14 17.42 -60.57
CA ASN A 133 7.40 18.48 -61.27
C ASN A 133 5.96 18.06 -61.63
N HIS A 134 5.71 16.77 -61.84
CA HIS A 134 4.37 16.27 -62.16
C HIS A 134 3.38 16.44 -60.98
N PHE A 135 3.88 16.43 -59.74
CA PHE A 135 3.05 16.68 -58.55
C PHE A 135 2.47 18.11 -58.55
N PHE A 136 3.26 19.10 -58.95
CA PHE A 136 2.83 20.49 -58.99
C PHE A 136 1.94 20.81 -60.19
N THR A 137 2.05 20.08 -61.31
CA THR A 137 1.13 20.22 -62.45
C THR A 137 -0.24 19.59 -62.19
N LEU A 138 -0.30 18.57 -61.32
CA LEU A 138 -1.55 17.96 -60.86
C LEU A 138 -2.33 18.83 -59.87
N PHE A 139 -1.72 19.87 -59.28
CA PHE A 139 -2.38 20.73 -58.30
C PHE A 139 -3.60 21.46 -58.89
N SER A 140 -3.45 22.07 -60.07
CA SER A 140 -4.55 22.73 -60.79
C SER A 140 -5.62 21.74 -61.24
N ARG A 141 -5.21 20.51 -61.61
CA ARG A 141 -6.12 19.44 -62.00
C ARG A 141 -6.89 18.90 -60.80
N GLY A 142 -6.28 18.75 -59.63
CA GLY A 142 -6.87 18.19 -58.40
C GLY A 142 -8.01 19.01 -57.79
N PHE A 143 -8.06 20.32 -58.07
CA PHE A 143 -9.15 21.21 -57.67
C PHE A 143 -10.19 21.43 -58.79
N SER A 144 -10.04 20.77 -59.94
CA SER A 144 -11.06 20.81 -60.99
C SER A 144 -12.24 19.89 -60.67
N GLN A 145 -13.37 20.08 -61.34
CA GLN A 145 -14.53 19.19 -61.19
C GLN A 145 -14.15 17.76 -61.56
N HIS A 146 -14.09 16.90 -60.54
CA HIS A 146 -13.85 15.48 -60.70
C HIS A 146 -15.17 14.70 -60.63
N LYS A 147 -15.50 13.96 -61.67
CA LYS A 147 -16.52 12.91 -61.58
C LYS A 147 -15.95 11.79 -60.70
N ILE A 148 -16.30 11.80 -59.42
CA ILE A 148 -15.95 10.73 -58.48
C ILE A 148 -16.63 9.46 -58.98
N ARG A 149 -15.84 8.57 -59.59
CA ARG A 149 -16.30 7.22 -59.93
C ARG A 149 -16.32 6.44 -58.62
N ILE A 150 -17.52 6.26 -58.05
CA ILE A 150 -17.74 5.42 -56.88
C ILE A 150 -17.48 3.98 -57.33
N THR A 151 -16.27 3.47 -57.09
CA THR A 151 -15.93 2.06 -57.36
C THR A 151 -15.59 1.33 -56.05
N GLU A 152 -16.32 0.22 -55.86
CA GLU A 152 -16.09 -1.01 -55.06
C GLU A 152 -15.78 -0.93 -53.55
N HIS A 153 -15.48 0.23 -52.98
CA HIS A 153 -15.19 0.35 -51.54
C HIS A 153 -16.11 1.31 -50.76
N ALA A 154 -17.30 1.62 -51.32
CA ALA A 154 -18.30 2.47 -50.66
C ALA A 154 -18.74 1.93 -49.28
N TRP A 155 -18.60 0.62 -49.03
CA TRP A 155 -18.89 -0.01 -47.74
C TRP A 155 -17.93 0.43 -46.61
N ILE A 156 -16.72 0.91 -46.93
CA ILE A 156 -15.80 1.47 -45.92
C ILE A 156 -16.42 2.72 -45.26
N TRP A 157 -17.21 3.49 -46.01
CA TRP A 157 -17.92 4.64 -45.46
C TRP A 157 -18.99 4.22 -44.44
N LEU A 158 -19.68 3.09 -44.68
CA LEU A 158 -20.65 2.54 -43.72
C LEU A 158 -19.96 2.08 -42.42
N LEU A 159 -18.80 1.44 -42.52
CA LEU A 159 -18.00 1.07 -41.34
C LEU A 159 -17.53 2.30 -40.56
N TRP A 160 -17.13 3.36 -41.27
CA TRP A 160 -16.74 4.61 -40.65
C TRP A 160 -17.92 5.32 -39.97
N LEU A 161 -19.10 5.33 -40.59
CA LEU A 161 -20.33 5.88 -40.03
C LEU A 161 -20.79 5.11 -38.78
N LEU A 162 -20.74 3.77 -38.81
CA LEU A 162 -21.05 2.93 -37.66
C LEU A 162 -20.09 3.17 -36.50
N SER A 163 -18.79 3.28 -36.79
CA SER A 163 -17.77 3.64 -35.79
C SER A 163 -18.04 5.00 -35.16
N GLN A 164 -18.36 6.01 -35.98
CA GLN A 164 -18.71 7.35 -35.48
C GLN A 164 -19.98 7.33 -34.64
N THR A 165 -20.99 6.57 -35.04
CA THR A 165 -22.25 6.43 -34.29
C THR A 165 -22.00 5.75 -32.94
N TRP A 166 -21.18 4.70 -32.91
CA TRP A 166 -20.79 3.99 -31.68
C TRP A 166 -20.03 4.89 -30.71
N ILE A 167 -19.02 5.62 -31.19
CA ILE A 167 -18.24 6.57 -30.39
C ILE A 167 -19.15 7.69 -29.86
N THR A 168 -20.04 8.21 -30.70
CA THR A 168 -20.98 9.26 -30.29
C THR A 168 -21.95 8.76 -29.20
N LEU A 169 -22.53 7.57 -29.36
CA LEU A 169 -23.35 6.96 -28.30
C LEU A 169 -22.55 6.75 -27.01
N HIS A 170 -21.31 6.28 -27.10
CA HIS A 170 -20.44 6.08 -25.93
C HIS A 170 -20.13 7.38 -25.18
N ILE A 171 -19.91 8.50 -25.89
CA ILE A 171 -19.58 9.80 -25.27
C ILE A 171 -20.81 10.48 -24.64
N TRP A 172 -21.98 10.36 -25.27
CA TRP A 172 -23.17 11.16 -24.94
C TRP A 172 -24.23 10.44 -24.09
N THR A 173 -24.17 9.12 -23.92
CA THR A 173 -25.09 8.37 -23.06
C THR A 173 -24.77 8.28 -21.56
N PRO A 174 -23.54 8.47 -21.05
CA PRO A 174 -23.26 8.30 -19.63
C PRO A 174 -23.80 9.47 -18.79
N LYS A 175 -24.48 9.17 -17.69
CA LYS A 175 -24.90 10.14 -16.68
C LYS A 175 -23.68 10.48 -15.83
N CYS A 176 -23.36 11.77 -15.71
CA CYS A 176 -22.34 12.26 -14.77
C CYS A 176 -22.90 13.45 -14.00
N GLU A 177 -22.43 13.64 -12.77
CA GLU A 177 -22.68 14.86 -12.01
C GLU A 177 -22.14 16.09 -12.76
N ARG A 178 -22.95 17.14 -12.83
CA ARG A 178 -22.56 18.41 -13.44
C ARG A 178 -21.54 19.08 -12.50
N LEU A 179 -20.31 19.34 -12.99
CA LEU A 179 -19.18 19.95 -12.24
C LEU A 179 -18.37 19.01 -11.31
N ALA A 180 -18.32 17.71 -11.59
CA ALA A 180 -17.42 16.80 -10.87
C ALA A 180 -15.92 17.14 -11.11
N THR A 181 -15.09 16.89 -10.09
CA THR A 181 -13.64 17.16 -10.14
C THR A 181 -12.95 16.27 -11.19
N THR A 182 -11.83 16.73 -11.77
CA THR A 182 -11.08 16.01 -12.83
C THR A 182 -10.71 14.58 -12.43
N GLU A 183 -10.43 14.36 -11.15
CA GLU A 183 -10.09 13.04 -10.57
C GLU A 183 -11.28 12.07 -10.54
N LYS A 184 -12.49 12.62 -10.42
CA LYS A 184 -13.76 11.88 -10.48
C LYS A 184 -14.18 11.62 -11.93
N LEU A 185 -13.84 12.52 -12.86
CA LEU A 185 -14.22 12.40 -14.28
C LEU A 185 -13.39 11.40 -15.09
N PHE A 186 -12.10 11.23 -14.79
CA PHE A 186 -11.17 10.45 -15.61
C PHE A 186 -10.51 9.29 -14.85
N VAL A 187 -10.22 8.19 -15.54
CA VAL A 187 -9.58 6.99 -14.97
C VAL A 187 -8.08 7.24 -14.73
N LEU A 188 -7.42 7.85 -15.72
CA LEU A 188 -6.02 8.26 -15.67
C LEU A 188 -5.91 9.80 -15.59
N PRO A 189 -5.03 10.35 -14.73
CA PRO A 189 -4.79 11.79 -14.66
C PRO A 189 -4.01 12.33 -15.86
N MET A 190 -3.40 11.45 -16.66
CA MET A 190 -2.65 11.81 -17.87
C MET A 190 -3.40 11.37 -19.13
N TYR A 191 -3.35 12.18 -20.17
CA TYR A 191 -3.91 11.90 -21.49
C TYR A 191 -2.79 11.72 -22.52
N ASP A 192 -3.04 10.89 -23.54
CA ASP A 192 -2.12 10.73 -24.66
C ASP A 192 -2.06 12.04 -25.46
N SER A 193 -0.86 12.59 -25.65
CA SER A 193 -0.65 13.83 -26.41
C SER A 193 -0.86 13.66 -27.92
N LEU A 194 -0.79 12.44 -28.44
CA LEU A 194 -0.92 12.08 -29.85
C LEU A 194 -2.39 11.93 -30.27
N LEU A 195 -3.24 11.44 -29.37
CA LEU A 195 -4.66 11.17 -29.60
C LEU A 195 -5.51 11.77 -28.48
N ILE A 196 -5.42 13.09 -28.28
CA ILE A 196 -5.99 13.75 -27.09
C ILE A 196 -7.52 13.59 -27.00
N ASP A 197 -8.25 13.73 -28.10
CA ASP A 197 -9.70 13.67 -28.09
C ASP A 197 -10.20 12.25 -27.85
N GLN A 198 -9.55 11.25 -28.46
CA GLN A 198 -9.83 9.84 -28.24
C GLN A 198 -9.40 9.42 -26.83
N SER A 199 -8.24 9.89 -26.36
CA SER A 199 -7.75 9.64 -25.02
C SER A 199 -8.71 10.21 -23.98
N LEU A 200 -9.17 11.45 -24.12
CA LEU A 200 -10.10 12.06 -23.16
C LEU A 200 -11.48 11.38 -23.22
N GLY A 201 -11.97 11.08 -24.43
CA GLY A 201 -13.25 10.39 -24.63
C GLY A 201 -13.27 8.98 -24.04
N LEU A 202 -12.20 8.21 -24.24
CA LEU A 202 -12.07 6.81 -23.78
C LEU A 202 -11.57 6.69 -22.33
N ASN A 203 -10.92 7.72 -21.78
CA ASN A 203 -10.41 7.75 -20.40
C ASN A 203 -11.46 8.28 -19.40
N ARG A 204 -12.65 8.63 -19.86
CA ARG A 204 -13.75 9.13 -19.01
C ARG A 204 -14.34 7.97 -18.19
N ARG A 205 -14.56 8.21 -16.89
CA ARG A 205 -15.22 7.24 -16.01
C ARG A 205 -16.70 7.10 -16.38
N ARG A 206 -17.22 5.89 -16.18
CA ARG A 206 -18.63 5.56 -16.33
C ARG A 206 -19.17 5.25 -14.93
N ASP A 207 -19.87 6.21 -14.33
CA ASP A 207 -20.53 6.03 -13.03
C ASP A 207 -21.84 5.25 -13.23
N ASP A 208 -21.73 4.00 -13.67
CA ASP A 208 -22.83 3.02 -13.61
C ASP A 208 -22.78 2.27 -12.25
N GLU A 209 -22.36 2.93 -11.17
CA GLU A 209 -22.44 2.34 -9.83
C GLU A 209 -23.91 2.18 -9.44
N LYS A 210 -24.25 0.97 -9.00
CA LYS A 210 -25.63 0.58 -8.67
C LYS A 210 -25.98 1.18 -7.31
N ASP A 211 -26.68 2.32 -7.33
CA ASP A 211 -27.22 2.95 -6.12
C ASP A 211 -27.93 1.93 -5.22
N VAL A 212 -27.45 1.79 -3.98
CA VAL A 212 -28.09 0.99 -2.93
C VAL A 212 -29.31 1.77 -2.43
N LYS A 213 -30.51 1.21 -2.60
CA LYS A 213 -31.75 1.86 -2.15
C LYS A 213 -31.88 1.76 -0.63
N THR A 214 -32.33 2.84 0.00
CA THR A 214 -32.51 2.97 1.47
C THR A 214 -33.39 1.87 2.07
N GLU A 215 -34.36 1.34 1.32
CA GLU A 215 -35.26 0.26 1.75
C GLU A 215 -34.53 -1.07 2.00
N GLU A 216 -33.48 -1.37 1.25
CA GLU A 216 -32.71 -2.63 1.35
C GLU A 216 -31.78 -2.67 2.59
N LEU A 217 -31.36 -1.49 3.10
CA LEU A 217 -30.59 -1.38 4.34
C LEU A 217 -31.45 -1.63 5.59
N ALA A 218 -32.72 -1.22 5.55
CA ALA A 218 -33.66 -1.41 6.65
C ALA A 218 -34.07 -2.88 6.85
N GLU A 219 -34.09 -3.68 5.78
CA GLU A 219 -34.34 -5.13 5.88
C GLU A 219 -33.18 -5.86 6.59
N ARG A 220 -31.93 -5.39 6.43
CA ARG A 220 -30.76 -5.99 7.09
C ARG A 220 -30.66 -5.65 8.58
N GLU A 221 -31.19 -4.51 9.02
CA GLU A 221 -31.35 -4.18 10.45
C GLU A 221 -32.47 -4.97 11.15
N LYS A 222 -33.34 -5.67 10.40
CA LYS A 222 -34.30 -6.63 10.98
C LYS A 222 -33.72 -8.04 11.15
N ASP A 223 -32.51 -8.25 10.62
CA ASP A 223 -31.77 -9.51 10.67
C ASP A 223 -30.47 -9.47 11.55
N PRO A 224 -30.33 -8.69 12.67
CA PRO A 224 -29.03 -8.54 13.33
C PRO A 224 -28.79 -9.47 14.51
N ASP A 225 -29.77 -10.26 14.97
CA ASP A 225 -29.72 -10.87 16.30
C ASP A 225 -29.86 -12.40 16.38
N GLU A 226 -29.87 -13.15 15.27
CA GLU A 226 -30.12 -14.62 15.32
C GLU A 226 -28.94 -15.51 14.91
N TYR A 227 -27.70 -15.00 14.81
CA TYR A 227 -26.55 -15.87 14.48
C TYR A 227 -25.34 -15.75 15.41
N TYR A 228 -25.58 -15.42 16.67
CA TYR A 228 -24.62 -15.69 17.75
C TYR A 228 -25.34 -16.05 19.04
N GLU A 229 -25.71 -17.32 19.18
CA GLU A 229 -25.60 -18.03 20.45
C GLU A 229 -25.56 -19.54 20.22
N THR A 230 -24.55 -20.19 20.80
CA THR A 230 -24.40 -21.65 20.97
C THR A 230 -24.26 -22.54 19.72
N ILE A 231 -23.06 -23.11 19.60
CA ILE A 231 -22.88 -24.47 19.08
C ILE A 231 -23.76 -25.40 19.93
N SER A 232 -24.89 -25.82 19.38
CA SER A 232 -25.56 -27.06 19.78
C SER A 232 -26.25 -27.69 18.58
N VAL A 233 -25.64 -28.77 18.08
CA VAL A 233 -26.24 -30.03 17.60
C VAL A 233 -27.53 -29.93 16.78
N HIS A 234 -27.40 -30.30 15.50
CA HIS A 234 -28.40 -30.86 14.57
C HIS A 234 -29.86 -30.39 14.67
N THR A 235 -30.37 -29.78 13.60
CA THR A 235 -31.53 -30.35 12.89
C THR A 235 -31.60 -29.86 11.44
N ASP A 236 -31.91 -30.78 10.54
CA ASP A 236 -32.23 -30.53 9.14
C ASP A 236 -33.37 -29.53 8.97
N ALA A 237 -33.16 -28.51 8.12
CA ALA A 237 -34.26 -27.80 7.49
C ALA A 237 -33.81 -27.25 6.13
N SER A 238 -34.46 -27.75 5.08
CA SER A 238 -34.37 -27.22 3.73
C SER A 238 -34.82 -25.75 3.70
N SER A 239 -33.87 -24.83 3.56
CA SER A 239 -34.17 -23.49 3.07
C SER A 239 -33.33 -23.25 1.83
N THR A 240 -33.98 -23.22 0.68
CA THR A 240 -33.43 -22.82 -0.61
C THR A 240 -32.62 -21.54 -0.45
N THR A 241 -31.29 -21.67 -0.44
CA THR A 241 -30.37 -20.55 -0.32
C THR A 241 -30.56 -19.65 -1.55
N PRO A 242 -30.88 -18.35 -1.38
CA PRO A 242 -31.06 -17.46 -2.53
C PRO A 242 -29.71 -17.33 -3.26
N LYS A 243 -29.68 -17.82 -4.51
CA LYS A 243 -28.49 -17.88 -5.37
C LYS A 243 -28.03 -16.52 -5.92
N THR A 244 -28.76 -15.45 -5.66
CA THR A 244 -28.52 -14.13 -6.28
C THR A 244 -27.73 -13.20 -5.35
N VAL A 245 -26.68 -12.57 -5.87
CA VAL A 245 -25.90 -11.53 -5.19
C VAL A 245 -26.81 -10.37 -4.79
N LYS A 246 -26.80 -10.01 -3.50
CA LYS A 246 -27.56 -8.88 -2.96
C LYS A 246 -26.74 -7.60 -3.13
N LYS A 247 -27.39 -6.44 -3.33
CA LYS A 247 -26.66 -5.15 -3.38
C LYS A 247 -25.99 -4.80 -2.05
N SER A 248 -26.51 -5.31 -0.94
CA SER A 248 -25.86 -5.20 0.37
C SER A 248 -24.50 -5.90 0.45
N ASP A 249 -24.24 -6.87 -0.44
CA ASP A 249 -22.98 -7.62 -0.45
C ASP A 249 -21.81 -6.74 -0.94
N SER A 250 -22.10 -5.73 -1.78
CA SER A 250 -21.12 -4.75 -2.28
C SER A 250 -20.85 -3.56 -1.35
N ILE A 251 -21.49 -3.51 -0.17
CA ILE A 251 -21.19 -2.49 0.84
C ILE A 251 -19.75 -2.68 1.31
N THR A 252 -18.99 -1.58 1.34
CA THR A 252 -17.60 -1.57 1.83
C THR A 252 -17.56 -1.88 3.31
N ARG A 253 -16.78 -2.89 3.71
CA ARG A 253 -16.58 -3.29 5.11
C ARG A 253 -15.13 -3.10 5.50
N ILE A 254 -14.90 -2.47 6.65
CA ILE A 254 -13.57 -2.16 7.15
C ILE A 254 -13.46 -2.78 8.54
N TYR A 255 -12.55 -3.73 8.67
CA TYR A 255 -12.14 -4.25 9.97
C TYR A 255 -10.83 -3.59 10.37
N ALA A 256 -10.88 -2.63 11.29
CA ALA A 256 -9.69 -2.05 11.90
C ALA A 256 -9.06 -3.07 12.85
N CYS A 257 -7.85 -3.51 12.53
CA CYS A 257 -7.12 -4.56 13.24
C CYS A 257 -5.87 -3.96 13.89
N ALA A 258 -5.99 -3.58 15.17
CA ALA A 258 -4.87 -3.07 15.94
C ALA A 258 -4.12 -4.22 16.62
N THR A 259 -2.78 -4.21 16.60
CA THR A 259 -1.96 -5.12 17.41
C THR A 259 -1.27 -4.33 18.50
N MET A 260 -1.38 -4.80 19.75
CA MET A 260 -0.84 -4.09 20.92
C MET A 260 0.03 -5.02 21.76
N TRP A 261 1.15 -4.48 22.25
CA TRP A 261 1.98 -5.17 23.23
C TRP A 261 2.71 -4.16 24.12
N HIS A 262 2.29 -4.09 25.39
CA HIS A 262 2.87 -3.19 26.40
C HIS A 262 2.83 -1.70 26.04
N GLU A 263 1.80 -1.25 25.31
CA GLU A 263 1.61 0.17 24.98
C GLU A 263 1.44 1.02 26.26
N THR A 264 1.90 2.26 26.20
CA THR A 264 1.70 3.31 27.20
C THR A 264 0.31 3.94 27.10
N GLN A 265 -0.10 4.71 28.11
CA GLN A 265 -1.39 5.40 28.10
C GLN A 265 -1.51 6.37 26.92
N ASP A 266 -0.45 7.11 26.63
CA ASP A 266 -0.40 8.11 25.55
C ASP A 266 -0.50 7.43 24.18
N GLU A 267 0.22 6.32 23.95
CA GLU A 267 0.10 5.53 22.72
C GLU A 267 -1.34 5.04 22.54
N MET A 268 -1.93 4.40 23.56
CA MET A 268 -3.32 3.94 23.51
C MET A 268 -4.30 5.08 23.25
N MET A 269 -4.05 6.27 23.79
CA MET A 269 -4.88 7.44 23.62
C MET A 269 -4.96 7.86 22.14
N GLU A 270 -3.85 7.93 21.43
CA GLU A 270 -3.82 8.31 20.01
C GLU A 270 -4.65 7.36 19.14
N MET A 271 -4.47 6.06 19.34
CA MET A 271 -5.18 5.01 18.60
C MET A 271 -6.67 4.97 18.96
N LEU A 272 -7.03 5.12 20.24
CA LEU A 272 -8.44 5.20 20.67
C LEU A 272 -9.15 6.44 20.14
N LYS A 273 -8.50 7.62 20.15
CA LYS A 273 -9.05 8.84 19.54
C LYS A 273 -9.36 8.62 18.06
N SER A 274 -8.47 7.97 17.32
CA SER A 274 -8.69 7.64 15.90
C SER A 274 -9.89 6.71 15.68
N ILE A 275 -10.04 5.68 16.52
CA ILE A 275 -11.19 4.76 16.47
C ILE A 275 -12.51 5.50 16.76
N LEU A 276 -12.52 6.39 17.75
CA LEU A 276 -13.71 7.17 18.11
C LEU A 276 -14.10 8.19 17.03
N ARG A 277 -13.13 8.82 16.35
CA ARG A 277 -13.42 9.66 15.16
C ARG A 277 -14.03 8.85 14.02
N MET A 278 -13.62 7.59 13.84
CA MET A 278 -14.25 6.69 12.86
C MET A 278 -15.68 6.31 13.26
N ASP A 279 -15.93 6.06 14.55
CA ASP A 279 -17.28 5.80 15.09
C ASP A 279 -18.23 6.98 14.85
N GLU A 280 -17.75 8.21 15.07
CA GLU A 280 -18.49 9.44 14.77
C GLU A 280 -18.80 9.58 13.27
N ASP A 281 -17.82 9.41 12.38
CA ASP A 281 -18.02 9.51 10.92
C ASP A 281 -19.01 8.46 10.41
N GLN A 282 -18.88 7.20 10.82
CA GLN A 282 -19.84 6.15 10.44
C GLN A 282 -21.24 6.45 11.00
N CYS A 283 -21.34 6.94 12.24
CA CYS A 283 -22.62 7.29 12.83
C CYS A 283 -23.33 8.37 12.02
N ALA A 284 -22.61 9.44 11.64
CA ALA A 284 -23.13 10.53 10.83
C ALA A 284 -23.67 10.02 9.47
N ARG A 285 -22.89 9.18 8.78
CA ARG A 285 -23.29 8.57 7.51
C ARG A 285 -24.53 7.68 7.65
N ARG A 286 -24.54 6.81 8.65
CA ARG A 286 -25.67 5.91 8.91
C ARG A 286 -26.95 6.68 9.24
N VAL A 287 -26.85 7.75 10.03
CA VAL A 287 -27.97 8.64 10.37
C VAL A 287 -28.49 9.37 9.12
N ALA A 288 -27.59 9.90 8.29
CA ALA A 288 -27.97 10.55 7.04
C ALA A 288 -28.71 9.60 6.09
N GLN A 289 -28.23 8.36 5.93
CA GLN A 289 -28.91 7.36 5.12
C GLN A 289 -30.28 6.98 5.70
N LYS A 290 -30.35 6.70 7.01
CA LYS A 290 -31.55 6.18 7.66
C LYS A 290 -32.67 7.22 7.79
N TYR A 291 -32.34 8.43 8.21
CA TYR A 291 -33.34 9.44 8.55
C TYR A 291 -33.52 10.50 7.45
N LEU A 292 -32.46 10.85 6.72
CA LEU A 292 -32.53 11.84 5.65
C LEU A 292 -32.75 11.22 4.26
N ARG A 293 -32.73 9.87 4.16
CA ARG A 293 -32.88 9.11 2.90
C ARG A 293 -31.88 9.54 1.81
N VAL A 294 -30.72 10.04 2.22
CA VAL A 294 -29.63 10.38 1.31
C VAL A 294 -28.88 9.09 0.98
N VAL A 295 -28.69 8.78 -0.31
CA VAL A 295 -27.82 7.68 -0.73
C VAL A 295 -26.39 8.18 -0.71
N ASP A 296 -25.59 7.68 0.23
CA ASP A 296 -24.15 7.98 0.32
C ASP A 296 -23.37 6.92 -0.46
N PRO A 297 -22.77 7.24 -1.63
CA PRO A 297 -21.98 6.29 -2.41
C PRO A 297 -20.69 5.87 -1.71
N ASP A 298 -20.23 6.66 -0.74
CA ASP A 298 -19.01 6.41 0.04
C ASP A 298 -19.30 5.67 1.35
N TYR A 299 -20.52 5.16 1.55
CA TYR A 299 -20.88 4.47 2.78
C TYR A 299 -20.04 3.21 3.02
N TYR A 300 -19.62 3.05 4.27
CA TYR A 300 -18.87 1.91 4.75
C TYR A 300 -19.36 1.45 6.13
N GLU A 301 -19.19 0.16 6.41
CA GLU A 301 -19.36 -0.43 7.74
C GLU A 301 -17.98 -0.56 8.38
N PHE A 302 -17.77 0.00 9.58
CA PHE A 302 -16.52 -0.06 10.33
C PHE A 302 -16.71 -0.84 11.64
N GLU A 303 -15.78 -1.75 11.91
CA GLU A 303 -15.72 -2.55 13.14
C GLU A 303 -14.26 -2.64 13.60
N THR A 304 -14.02 -2.49 14.89
CA THR A 304 -12.66 -2.46 15.45
C THR A 304 -12.34 -3.73 16.22
N HIS A 305 -11.18 -4.31 15.93
CA HIS A 305 -10.60 -5.46 16.60
C HIS A 305 -9.19 -5.13 17.11
N ILE A 306 -9.02 -5.19 18.42
CA ILE A 306 -7.74 -4.95 19.09
C ILE A 306 -7.20 -6.31 19.55
N PHE A 307 -6.00 -6.69 19.11
CA PHE A 307 -5.35 -7.95 19.48
C PHE A 307 -4.25 -7.66 20.50
N PHE A 308 -4.58 -7.93 21.76
CA PHE A 308 -3.70 -7.71 22.90
C PHE A 308 -2.85 -8.96 23.14
N ASP A 309 -1.55 -8.86 22.88
CA ASP A 309 -0.61 -9.96 23.05
C ASP A 309 -0.11 -10.06 24.50
N ASP A 310 0.01 -11.27 25.02
CA ASP A 310 0.40 -11.55 26.42
C ASP A 310 -0.47 -10.80 27.46
N ALA A 311 -1.79 -10.93 27.33
CA ALA A 311 -2.78 -10.15 28.07
C ALA A 311 -3.02 -10.61 29.53
N PHE A 312 -2.41 -11.71 29.96
CA PHE A 312 -2.66 -12.35 31.25
C PHE A 312 -1.37 -12.48 32.07
N GLU A 313 -1.49 -12.27 33.37
CA GLU A 313 -0.45 -12.45 34.37
C GLU A 313 -0.97 -13.31 35.54
N ILE A 314 -0.06 -13.81 36.38
CA ILE A 314 -0.43 -14.55 37.58
C ILE A 314 -1.10 -13.58 38.56
N SER A 315 -2.13 -14.03 39.28
CA SER A 315 -2.84 -13.20 40.24
C SER A 315 -1.98 -12.91 41.47
N ASP A 316 -2.02 -11.66 41.94
CA ASP A 316 -1.31 -11.24 43.15
C ASP A 316 -1.88 -11.89 44.42
N VAL A 317 -3.10 -12.45 44.34
CA VAL A 317 -3.81 -13.04 45.49
C VAL A 317 -3.61 -14.55 45.57
N ASN A 318 -3.48 -15.22 44.42
CA ASN A 318 -3.35 -16.67 44.34
C ASN A 318 -2.54 -17.06 43.10
N ASP A 319 -1.44 -17.78 43.31
CA ASP A 319 -0.54 -18.25 42.25
C ASP A 319 -1.23 -19.18 41.24
N ASP A 320 -2.36 -19.80 41.62
CA ASP A 320 -3.13 -20.68 40.73
C ASP A 320 -4.08 -19.93 39.78
N TRP A 321 -4.30 -18.64 40.00
CA TRP A 321 -5.28 -17.85 39.23
C TRP A 321 -4.58 -16.93 38.24
N SER A 322 -5.11 -16.83 37.03
CA SER A 322 -4.68 -15.81 36.06
C SER A 322 -5.59 -14.59 36.10
N GLN A 323 -4.99 -13.41 36.02
CA GLN A 323 -5.69 -12.14 35.91
C GLN A 323 -5.26 -11.39 34.64
N VAL A 324 -6.07 -10.42 34.21
CA VAL A 324 -5.66 -9.53 33.11
C VAL A 324 -4.53 -8.63 33.58
N ASN A 325 -3.55 -8.41 32.70
CA ASN A 325 -2.38 -7.62 33.02
C ASN A 325 -2.71 -6.11 33.21
N ARG A 326 -1.75 -5.36 33.74
CA ARG A 326 -1.88 -3.89 33.92
C ARG A 326 -2.23 -3.12 32.65
N PHE A 327 -1.80 -3.57 31.49
CA PHE A 327 -2.00 -2.87 30.21
C PHE A 327 -3.43 -3.02 29.69
N VAL A 328 -4.06 -4.19 29.93
CA VAL A 328 -5.49 -4.36 29.66
C VAL A 328 -6.33 -3.49 30.59
N LYS A 329 -5.93 -3.40 31.87
CA LYS A 329 -6.58 -2.49 32.84
C LYS A 329 -6.45 -1.03 32.38
N LEU A 330 -5.27 -0.64 31.86
CA LEU A 330 -5.02 0.69 31.31
C LEU A 330 -5.93 0.99 30.11
N LEU A 331 -6.05 0.07 29.14
CA LEU A 331 -6.96 0.23 28.00
C LEU A 331 -8.40 0.52 28.45
N ILE A 332 -8.88 -0.18 29.48
CA ILE A 332 -10.25 0.00 30.01
C ILE A 332 -10.42 1.40 30.62
N SER A 333 -9.40 1.95 31.31
CA SER A 333 -9.49 3.31 31.88
C SER A 333 -9.33 4.41 30.83
N THR A 334 -8.49 4.20 29.80
CA THR A 334 -8.19 5.22 28.80
C THR A 334 -9.35 5.48 27.84
N ILE A 335 -10.25 4.50 27.63
CA ILE A 335 -11.36 4.61 26.67
C ILE A 335 -12.32 5.78 26.98
N ASP A 336 -12.63 6.02 28.26
CA ASP A 336 -13.54 7.09 28.69
C ASP A 336 -12.90 8.48 28.49
N GLU A 337 -11.60 8.57 28.73
CA GLU A 337 -10.81 9.78 28.53
C GLU A 337 -10.69 10.11 27.03
N ALA A 338 -10.40 9.10 26.19
CA ALA A 338 -10.37 9.25 24.74
C ALA A 338 -11.73 9.71 24.18
N ALA A 339 -12.84 9.12 24.66
CA ALA A 339 -14.18 9.51 24.27
C ALA A 339 -14.50 10.95 24.66
N THR A 340 -14.12 11.35 25.88
CA THR A 340 -14.29 12.72 26.36
C THR A 340 -13.51 13.72 25.50
N HIS A 341 -12.30 13.35 25.07
CA HIS A 341 -11.46 14.20 24.23
C HIS A 341 -12.02 14.35 22.80
N VAL A 342 -12.53 13.27 22.18
CA VAL A 342 -13.05 13.34 20.81
C VAL A 342 -14.38 14.08 20.72
N HIS A 343 -15.27 13.85 21.69
CA HIS A 343 -16.60 14.46 21.67
C HIS A 343 -16.69 15.82 22.40
N GLU A 344 -15.56 16.32 22.92
CA GLU A 344 -15.45 17.60 23.63
C GLU A 344 -16.45 17.75 24.79
N THR A 345 -16.89 16.63 25.38
CA THR A 345 -17.86 16.58 26.47
C THR A 345 -17.61 15.34 27.33
N HIS A 346 -18.00 15.38 28.60
CA HIS A 346 -17.74 14.25 29.50
C HIS A 346 -18.58 13.03 29.08
N ILE A 347 -17.90 12.03 28.52
CA ILE A 347 -18.52 10.79 28.07
C ILE A 347 -17.98 9.63 28.89
N ARG A 348 -18.90 8.78 29.34
CA ARG A 348 -18.59 7.53 30.02
C ARG A 348 -19.13 6.37 29.19
N ILE A 349 -18.24 5.53 28.68
CA ILE A 349 -18.59 4.37 27.89
C ILE A 349 -19.03 3.25 28.85
N ARG A 350 -20.04 2.48 28.42
CA ARG A 350 -20.51 1.34 29.21
C ARG A 350 -19.40 0.30 29.34
N PRO A 351 -19.27 -0.37 30.50
CA PRO A 351 -18.29 -1.44 30.67
C PRO A 351 -18.44 -2.53 29.59
N PRO A 352 -17.33 -3.16 29.18
CA PRO A 352 -17.38 -4.19 28.14
C PRO A 352 -18.09 -5.44 28.62
N ILE A 353 -18.75 -6.13 27.69
CA ILE A 353 -19.20 -7.49 27.90
C ILE A 353 -18.00 -8.42 27.78
N LYS A 354 -17.83 -9.32 28.74
CA LYS A 354 -16.68 -10.23 28.85
C LYS A 354 -17.07 -11.61 28.36
N TYR A 355 -16.26 -12.19 27.48
CA TYR A 355 -16.44 -13.55 26.98
C TYR A 355 -15.17 -14.37 27.23
N PRO A 356 -15.27 -15.57 27.84
CA PRO A 356 -14.17 -16.52 27.81
C PRO A 356 -13.99 -17.04 26.39
N THR A 357 -12.73 -17.23 25.96
CA THR A 357 -12.44 -17.76 24.62
C THR A 357 -11.34 -18.83 24.68
N PRO A 358 -11.26 -19.73 23.68
CA PRO A 358 -10.23 -20.77 23.66
C PRO A 358 -8.78 -20.22 23.70
N TYR A 359 -8.57 -18.99 23.25
CA TYR A 359 -7.26 -18.33 23.21
C TYR A 359 -6.99 -17.39 24.40
N GLY A 360 -7.93 -17.27 25.35
CA GLY A 360 -7.83 -16.33 26.48
C GLY A 360 -9.18 -15.73 26.83
N GLY A 361 -9.40 -14.48 26.42
CA GLY A 361 -10.67 -13.79 26.64
C GLY A 361 -10.99 -12.77 25.54
N ARG A 362 -12.19 -12.20 25.61
CA ARG A 362 -12.63 -11.14 24.70
C ARG A 362 -13.48 -10.12 25.45
N LEU A 363 -13.21 -8.84 25.22
CA LEU A 363 -13.97 -7.71 25.72
C LEU A 363 -14.68 -7.03 24.55
N VAL A 364 -15.98 -6.76 24.70
CA VAL A 364 -16.80 -6.15 23.63
C VAL A 364 -17.46 -4.88 24.15
N TRP A 365 -17.15 -3.76 23.51
CA TRP A 365 -17.80 -2.47 23.71
C TRP A 365 -18.72 -2.14 22.53
N THR A 366 -19.80 -1.42 22.84
CA THR A 366 -20.57 -0.67 21.85
C THR A 366 -20.26 0.81 22.07
N LEU A 367 -19.62 1.43 21.08
CA LEU A 367 -19.22 2.85 21.14
C LEU A 367 -20.45 3.77 20.99
N PRO A 368 -20.35 5.07 21.32
CA PRO A 368 -21.48 6.01 21.26
C PRO A 368 -22.20 6.04 19.90
N GLY A 369 -21.44 5.98 18.80
CA GLY A 369 -21.89 5.86 17.42
C GLY A 369 -22.32 4.45 17.03
N LYS A 370 -22.58 3.56 17.99
CA LYS A 370 -23.06 2.18 17.81
C LYS A 370 -22.16 1.27 16.97
N THR A 371 -20.90 1.64 16.72
CA THR A 371 -19.93 0.70 16.19
C THR A 371 -19.45 -0.25 17.30
N LYS A 372 -18.99 -1.44 16.92
CA LYS A 372 -18.45 -2.43 17.85
C LYS A 372 -16.94 -2.27 17.93
N MET A 373 -16.42 -2.23 19.16
CA MET A 373 -14.99 -2.34 19.44
C MET A 373 -14.75 -3.59 20.26
N ILE A 374 -13.85 -4.46 19.80
CA ILE A 374 -13.63 -5.78 20.35
C ILE A 374 -12.15 -5.94 20.67
N ALA A 375 -11.81 -6.12 21.95
CA ALA A 375 -10.45 -6.49 22.35
C ALA A 375 -10.36 -8.01 22.53
N HIS A 376 -9.51 -8.65 21.73
CA HIS A 376 -9.12 -10.04 21.83
C HIS A 376 -7.90 -10.15 22.76
N LEU A 377 -8.11 -10.72 23.95
CA LEU A 377 -7.07 -10.89 24.97
C LEU A 377 -6.41 -12.26 24.76
N LYS A 378 -5.15 -12.26 24.32
CA LYS A 378 -4.40 -13.48 24.04
C LYS A 378 -3.64 -13.95 25.27
N ASP A 379 -3.85 -15.21 25.63
CA ASP A 379 -3.07 -15.90 26.66
C ASP A 379 -1.87 -16.61 26.01
N LYS A 380 -0.65 -16.22 26.41
CA LYS A 380 0.60 -16.77 25.86
C LYS A 380 0.75 -18.29 26.09
N ALA A 381 0.05 -18.84 27.09
CA ALA A 381 0.06 -20.27 27.36
C ALA A 381 -0.84 -21.05 26.38
N LYS A 382 -1.85 -20.39 25.77
CA LYS A 382 -2.85 -21.03 24.91
C LYS A 382 -2.62 -20.78 23.43
N ILE A 383 -2.13 -19.61 23.06
CA ILE A 383 -1.96 -19.22 21.66
C ILE A 383 -0.57 -18.63 21.40
N ARG A 384 -0.10 -18.72 20.16
CA ARG A 384 1.17 -18.12 19.74
C ARG A 384 1.13 -16.60 19.91
N HIS A 385 2.18 -16.09 20.55
CA HIS A 385 2.40 -14.67 20.77
C HIS A 385 3.19 -14.05 19.60
N ARG A 386 3.33 -12.73 19.60
CA ARG A 386 3.92 -11.80 18.62
C ARG A 386 2.95 -11.26 17.56
N LYS A 387 3.33 -10.11 17.00
CA LYS A 387 2.58 -9.34 16.00
C LYS A 387 2.09 -10.20 14.84
N ARG A 388 2.97 -10.95 14.15
CA ARG A 388 2.57 -11.86 13.06
C ARG A 388 1.44 -12.82 13.44
N TRP A 389 1.52 -13.45 14.62
CA TRP A 389 0.51 -14.44 15.03
C TRP A 389 -0.81 -13.77 15.43
N SER A 390 -0.77 -12.53 15.91
CA SER A 390 -1.98 -11.70 16.02
C SER A 390 -2.56 -11.37 14.63
N GLN A 391 -1.71 -11.10 13.62
CA GLN A 391 -2.16 -10.89 12.25
C GLN A 391 -2.83 -12.13 11.64
N VAL A 392 -2.20 -13.29 11.78
CA VAL A 392 -2.79 -14.57 11.38
C VAL A 392 -4.13 -14.80 12.09
N MET A 393 -4.21 -14.54 13.39
CA MET A 393 -5.43 -14.75 14.17
C MET A 393 -6.59 -13.92 13.63
N TYR A 394 -6.40 -12.63 13.35
CA TYR A 394 -7.48 -11.80 12.84
C TYR A 394 -7.88 -12.18 11.41
N MET A 395 -6.92 -12.60 10.57
CA MET A 395 -7.24 -13.04 9.21
C MET A 395 -8.12 -14.29 9.23
N TYR A 396 -7.77 -15.28 10.06
CA TYR A 396 -8.57 -16.50 10.21
C TYR A 396 -9.93 -16.22 10.86
N TYR A 397 -10.00 -15.34 11.86
CA TYR A 397 -11.25 -15.00 12.52
C TYR A 397 -12.21 -14.22 11.61
N LEU A 398 -11.72 -13.18 10.93
CA LEU A 398 -12.56 -12.27 10.14
C LEU A 398 -12.88 -12.84 8.76
N LEU A 399 -11.89 -13.41 8.07
CA LEU A 399 -12.05 -13.88 6.70
C LEU A 399 -12.41 -15.37 6.66
N GLY A 400 -11.79 -16.20 7.51
CA GLY A 400 -12.11 -17.62 7.60
C GLY A 400 -13.46 -17.85 8.29
N HIS A 401 -13.53 -17.59 9.59
CA HIS A 401 -14.71 -17.89 10.38
C HIS A 401 -15.90 -16.97 10.06
N ARG A 402 -15.75 -15.64 10.14
CA ARG A 402 -16.90 -14.72 9.97
C ARG A 402 -17.41 -14.55 8.55
N LEU A 403 -16.61 -14.87 7.52
CA LEU A 403 -17.00 -14.71 6.12
C LEU A 403 -17.16 -16.06 5.41
N MET A 404 -16.18 -16.98 5.52
CA MET A 404 -16.22 -18.24 4.76
C MET A 404 -17.14 -19.30 5.37
N GLU A 405 -17.37 -19.30 6.69
CA GLU A 405 -18.30 -20.26 7.32
C GLU A 405 -19.78 -19.83 7.20
N LEU A 406 -20.07 -18.65 6.63
CA LEU A 406 -21.45 -18.22 6.40
C LEU A 406 -22.20 -19.22 5.47
N PRO A 407 -23.45 -19.58 5.79
CA PRO A 407 -24.25 -20.51 4.96
C PRO A 407 -24.85 -19.80 3.73
N ILE A 408 -24.01 -19.15 2.93
CA ILE A 408 -24.37 -18.41 1.70
C ILE A 408 -23.60 -18.93 0.48
N SER A 409 -24.05 -18.58 -0.73
CA SER A 409 -23.41 -19.03 -1.98
C SER A 409 -21.97 -18.51 -2.14
N VAL A 410 -21.16 -19.22 -2.93
CA VAL A 410 -19.75 -18.89 -3.16
C VAL A 410 -19.60 -17.54 -3.86
N GLU A 411 -20.48 -17.22 -4.80
CA GLU A 411 -20.47 -15.96 -5.54
C GLU A 411 -20.70 -14.76 -4.60
N ARG A 412 -21.60 -14.92 -3.61
CA ARG A 412 -21.85 -13.88 -2.61
C ARG A 412 -20.63 -13.68 -1.71
N LYS A 413 -19.99 -14.78 -1.28
CA LYS A 413 -18.75 -14.73 -0.48
C LYS A 413 -17.64 -14.01 -1.23
N GLU A 414 -17.49 -14.26 -2.53
CA GLU A 414 -16.48 -13.61 -3.36
C GLU A 414 -16.70 -12.09 -3.45
N VAL A 415 -17.95 -11.66 -3.70
CA VAL A 415 -18.29 -10.22 -3.74
C VAL A 415 -18.09 -9.57 -2.37
N MET A 416 -18.48 -10.24 -1.28
CA MET A 416 -18.25 -9.73 0.07
C MET A 416 -16.75 -9.64 0.41
N ALA A 417 -15.95 -10.65 0.05
CA ALA A 417 -14.50 -10.68 0.26
C ALA A 417 -13.79 -9.57 -0.53
N GLU A 418 -14.29 -9.26 -1.73
CA GLU A 418 -13.75 -8.20 -2.57
C GLU A 418 -13.98 -6.80 -2.00
N ASN A 419 -15.12 -6.59 -1.33
CA ASN A 419 -15.51 -5.32 -0.70
C ASN A 419 -15.21 -5.27 0.80
N THR A 420 -14.52 -6.28 1.33
CA THR A 420 -14.05 -6.34 2.71
C THR A 420 -12.58 -5.98 2.76
N TYR A 421 -12.23 -5.08 3.66
CA TYR A 421 -10.88 -4.55 3.84
C TYR A 421 -10.46 -4.67 5.30
N LEU A 422 -9.19 -5.05 5.51
CA LEU A 422 -8.55 -5.11 6.81
C LEU A 422 -7.62 -3.92 6.92
N LEU A 423 -7.94 -2.98 7.83
CA LEU A 423 -7.11 -1.82 8.12
C LEU A 423 -6.16 -2.20 9.26
N THR A 424 -4.88 -2.39 8.98
CA THR A 424 -3.88 -2.72 10.00
C THR A 424 -3.42 -1.46 10.72
N LEU A 425 -3.43 -1.51 12.05
CA LEU A 425 -3.10 -0.40 12.94
C LEU A 425 -2.05 -0.82 13.97
N ASP A 426 -1.15 0.10 14.31
CA ASP A 426 -0.28 -0.02 15.48
C ASP A 426 -0.91 0.70 16.69
N GLY A 427 -0.40 0.43 17.90
CA GLY A 427 -0.99 0.90 19.16
C GLY A 427 -0.92 2.40 19.39
N ASP A 428 -0.16 3.14 18.59
CA ASP A 428 0.23 4.55 18.74
C ASP A 428 -0.20 5.43 17.55
N ILE A 429 -1.04 4.91 16.65
CA ILE A 429 -1.38 5.58 15.39
C ILE A 429 -2.50 6.63 15.57
N ASP A 430 -2.26 7.84 15.08
CA ASP A 430 -3.27 8.91 14.95
C ASP A 430 -3.66 9.14 13.48
N PHE A 431 -4.95 9.06 13.18
CA PHE A 431 -5.47 9.30 11.83
C PHE A 431 -6.88 9.89 11.82
N GLN A 432 -7.27 10.42 10.65
CA GLN A 432 -8.58 11.02 10.40
C GLN A 432 -9.42 10.13 9.46
N PRO A 433 -10.77 10.16 9.56
CA PRO A 433 -11.64 9.38 8.67
C PRO A 433 -11.40 9.63 7.17
N HIS A 434 -11.04 10.87 6.81
CA HIS A 434 -10.68 11.21 5.44
C HIS A 434 -9.51 10.40 4.89
N ALA A 435 -8.49 10.10 5.71
CA ALA A 435 -7.32 9.32 5.29
C ALA A 435 -7.72 7.88 4.93
N VAL A 436 -8.54 7.23 5.76
CA VAL A 436 -9.08 5.89 5.48
C VAL A 436 -9.89 5.90 4.18
N ARG A 437 -10.71 6.95 3.98
CA ARG A 437 -11.53 7.10 2.78
C ARG A 437 -10.70 7.19 1.50
N LEU A 438 -9.58 7.90 1.51
CA LEU A 438 -8.65 7.95 0.38
C LEU A 438 -8.03 6.58 0.06
N LEU A 439 -7.76 5.74 1.06
CA LEU A 439 -7.30 4.36 0.83
C LEU A 439 -8.41 3.50 0.20
N ILE A 440 -9.66 3.66 0.65
CA ILE A 440 -10.81 2.97 0.05
C ILE A 440 -10.98 3.40 -1.41
N ASP A 441 -10.89 4.69 -1.71
CA ASP A 441 -11.04 5.21 -3.08
C ASP A 441 -10.01 4.60 -4.03
N LEU A 442 -8.76 4.42 -3.57
CA LEU A 442 -7.72 3.71 -4.31
C LEU A 442 -8.05 2.21 -4.49
N MET A 443 -8.54 1.56 -3.43
CA MET A 443 -8.97 0.16 -3.50
C MET A 443 -10.16 -0.05 -4.45
N LYS A 444 -11.15 0.84 -4.44
CA LYS A 444 -12.29 0.77 -5.36
C LYS A 444 -11.85 0.98 -6.81
N LYS A 445 -10.87 1.87 -7.04
CA LYS A 445 -10.33 2.17 -8.38
C LYS A 445 -9.69 0.95 -9.06
N ASN A 446 -8.98 0.12 -8.32
CA ASN A 446 -8.26 -1.03 -8.86
C ASN A 446 -8.62 -2.32 -8.12
N ARG A 447 -9.43 -3.18 -8.77
CA ARG A 447 -9.86 -4.48 -8.22
C ARG A 447 -8.69 -5.44 -7.96
N ASN A 448 -7.57 -5.28 -8.67
CA ASN A 448 -6.34 -6.06 -8.47
C ASN A 448 -5.38 -5.44 -7.41
N LEU A 449 -5.78 -4.32 -6.77
CA LEU A 449 -5.05 -3.76 -5.65
C LEU A 449 -5.26 -4.62 -4.40
N GLY A 450 -4.18 -5.28 -3.97
CA GLY A 450 -4.17 -6.15 -2.79
C GLY A 450 -3.95 -5.38 -1.50
N ALA A 451 -3.13 -4.32 -1.54
CA ALA A 451 -2.86 -3.46 -0.40
C ALA A 451 -2.65 -1.99 -0.81
N ALA A 452 -3.07 -1.07 0.05
CA ALA A 452 -2.84 0.37 -0.09
C ALA A 452 -2.35 0.94 1.24
N CYS A 453 -1.26 1.72 1.23
CA CYS A 453 -0.75 2.38 2.43
C CYS A 453 -0.84 3.90 2.35
N GLY A 454 -1.05 4.52 3.51
CA GLY A 454 -0.99 5.97 3.67
C GLY A 454 0.44 6.48 3.86
N ARG A 455 0.59 7.81 3.85
CA ARG A 455 1.81 8.49 4.29
C ARG A 455 1.86 8.55 5.80
N ILE A 456 2.97 8.06 6.34
CA ILE A 456 3.25 8.07 7.77
C ILE A 456 4.12 9.27 8.13
N HIS A 457 3.68 10.05 9.11
CA HIS A 457 4.41 11.18 9.67
C HIS A 457 4.93 10.81 11.06
N PRO A 458 6.27 10.72 11.24
CA PRO A 458 6.83 10.51 12.57
C PRO A 458 6.64 11.78 13.40
N ILE A 459 6.09 11.62 14.60
CA ILE A 459 5.93 12.68 15.60
C ILE A 459 6.77 12.37 16.85
N GLY A 460 7.11 13.42 17.59
CA GLY A 460 7.95 13.36 18.79
C GLY A 460 8.87 14.57 18.91
N SER A 461 9.82 14.49 19.83
CA SER A 461 10.75 15.57 20.17
C SER A 461 12.22 15.14 20.10
N GLY A 462 13.10 16.10 19.80
CA GLY A 462 14.55 15.90 19.84
C GLY A 462 15.21 15.52 18.50
N PRO A 463 16.56 15.41 18.50
CA PRO A 463 17.35 15.27 17.27
C PRO A 463 17.15 13.93 16.57
N MET A 464 16.82 12.87 17.32
CA MET A 464 16.53 11.55 16.75
C MET A 464 15.25 11.57 15.91
N VAL A 465 14.24 12.31 16.36
CA VAL A 465 12.99 12.51 15.63
C VAL A 465 13.23 13.31 14.37
N TRP A 466 14.02 14.39 14.42
CA TRP A 466 14.36 15.18 13.22
C TRP A 466 15.07 14.35 12.15
N TYR A 467 15.97 13.46 12.58
CA TYR A 467 16.62 12.51 11.67
C TYR A 467 15.60 11.58 11.02
N GLN A 468 14.68 11.01 11.79
CA GLN A 468 13.63 10.14 11.28
C GLN A 468 12.65 10.88 10.36
N MET A 469 12.27 12.12 10.67
CA MET A 469 11.45 12.95 9.78
C MET A 469 12.11 13.12 8.41
N PHE A 470 13.42 13.42 8.40
CA PHE A 470 14.18 13.52 7.17
C PHE A 470 14.28 12.18 6.42
N GLU A 471 14.54 11.08 7.14
CA GLU A 471 14.63 9.74 6.56
C GLU A 471 13.29 9.30 5.95
N TYR A 472 12.18 9.49 6.66
CA TYR A 472 10.83 9.20 6.18
C TYR A 472 10.48 10.08 4.97
N ALA A 473 10.83 11.37 5.00
CA ALA A 473 10.61 12.26 3.87
C ALA A 473 11.37 11.78 2.62
N ILE A 474 12.64 11.40 2.73
CA ILE A 474 13.41 10.82 1.61
C ILE A 474 12.77 9.52 1.12
N GLY A 475 12.44 8.60 2.04
CA GLY A 475 11.83 7.32 1.70
C GLY A 475 10.51 7.50 0.95
N HIS A 476 9.66 8.41 1.41
CA HIS A 476 8.37 8.69 0.80
C HIS A 476 8.47 9.47 -0.51
N TRP A 477 9.32 10.50 -0.59
CA TRP A 477 9.40 11.39 -1.76
C TRP A 477 10.23 10.82 -2.90
N LEU A 478 11.26 10.04 -2.61
CA LEU A 478 12.15 9.50 -3.63
C LEU A 478 11.89 8.02 -3.85
N GLN A 479 12.05 7.17 -2.83
CA GLN A 479 12.01 5.74 -3.02
C GLN A 479 10.60 5.23 -3.35
N LYS A 480 9.62 5.49 -2.48
CA LYS A 480 8.22 5.04 -2.68
C LYS A 480 7.59 5.65 -3.93
N ALA A 481 7.86 6.93 -4.18
CA ALA A 481 7.40 7.59 -5.41
C ALA A 481 8.01 6.95 -6.66
N THR A 482 9.32 6.66 -6.65
CA THR A 482 9.98 5.97 -7.76
C THR A 482 9.37 4.58 -7.93
N GLU A 483 9.35 3.75 -6.88
CA GLU A 483 8.75 2.40 -6.87
C GLU A 483 7.33 2.38 -7.46
N HIS A 484 6.48 3.32 -7.04
CA HIS A 484 5.12 3.44 -7.55
C HIS A 484 5.09 3.84 -9.04
N MET A 485 5.99 4.72 -9.49
CA MET A 485 6.09 5.12 -10.90
C MET A 485 6.61 4.01 -11.82
N ILE A 486 7.59 3.23 -11.36
CA ILE A 486 8.21 2.17 -12.18
C ILE A 486 7.48 0.82 -12.10
N GLY A 487 6.53 0.68 -11.17
CA GLY A 487 5.72 -0.52 -11.01
C GLY A 487 4.79 -0.43 -9.81
N CYS A 488 5.26 -0.96 -8.67
CA CYS A 488 4.51 -1.00 -7.42
C CYS A 488 5.43 -0.78 -6.22
N VAL A 489 4.82 -0.50 -5.07
CA VAL A 489 5.54 -0.36 -3.81
C VAL A 489 5.83 -1.74 -3.21
N LEU A 490 7.00 -1.94 -2.61
CA LEU A 490 7.38 -3.26 -2.07
C LEU A 490 6.81 -3.60 -0.68
N CYS A 491 6.26 -2.61 0.02
CA CYS A 491 5.82 -2.78 1.39
C CYS A 491 4.78 -1.71 1.78
N SER A 492 3.69 -2.18 2.38
CA SER A 492 2.70 -1.40 3.12
C SER A 492 3.01 -1.55 4.62
N PRO A 493 3.35 -0.48 5.34
CA PRO A 493 3.69 -0.56 6.77
C PRO A 493 2.47 -0.99 7.61
N GLY A 494 2.68 -1.82 8.63
CA GLY A 494 1.58 -2.34 9.47
C GLY A 494 0.83 -1.30 10.30
N CYS A 495 1.35 -0.08 10.42
CA CYS A 495 0.78 0.98 11.27
C CYS A 495 -0.46 1.67 10.67
N PHE A 496 -0.56 1.78 9.33
CA PHE A 496 -1.72 2.36 8.65
C PHE A 496 -1.80 1.91 7.18
N SER A 497 -2.30 0.68 6.99
CA SER A 497 -2.43 0.08 5.67
C SER A 497 -3.74 -0.69 5.53
N LEU A 498 -4.34 -0.60 4.35
CA LEU A 498 -5.57 -1.28 4.01
C LEU A 498 -5.26 -2.49 3.14
N PHE A 499 -5.74 -3.68 3.50
CA PHE A 499 -5.57 -4.93 2.75
C PHE A 499 -6.91 -5.47 2.29
N ARG A 500 -7.00 -5.94 1.04
CA ARG A 500 -8.24 -6.53 0.51
C ARG A 500 -8.43 -7.95 1.00
N GLY A 501 -9.61 -8.26 1.54
CA GLY A 501 -9.98 -9.59 2.03
C GLY A 501 -9.77 -10.68 0.98
N LYS A 502 -10.28 -10.47 -0.25
CA LYS A 502 -10.08 -11.38 -1.38
C LYS A 502 -8.60 -11.69 -1.66
N ALA A 503 -7.72 -10.69 -1.57
CA ALA A 503 -6.29 -10.87 -1.84
C ALA A 503 -5.58 -11.64 -0.71
N LEU A 504 -5.97 -11.39 0.55
CA LEU A 504 -5.46 -12.13 1.71
C LEU A 504 -5.93 -13.59 1.71
N MET A 505 -7.14 -13.85 1.24
CA MET A 505 -7.73 -15.19 1.16
C MET A 505 -7.18 -16.05 0.03
N ASP A 506 -6.32 -15.49 -0.82
CA ASP A 506 -5.63 -16.27 -1.84
C ASP A 506 -4.82 -17.41 -1.18
N ASP A 507 -5.07 -18.64 -1.62
CA ASP A 507 -4.63 -19.87 -0.93
C ASP A 507 -3.16 -19.88 -0.55
N ASN A 508 -2.28 -19.29 -1.35
CA ASN A 508 -0.86 -19.34 -1.03
C ASN A 508 -0.35 -18.10 -0.30
N VAL A 509 -1.15 -17.02 -0.22
CA VAL A 509 -0.83 -15.91 0.68
C VAL A 509 -1.02 -16.40 2.11
N MET A 510 -2.24 -16.80 2.46
CA MET A 510 -2.55 -17.25 3.83
C MET A 510 -1.73 -18.49 4.23
N LYS A 511 -1.68 -19.52 3.36
CA LYS A 511 -0.93 -20.75 3.67
C LYS A 511 0.56 -20.49 3.88
N LYS A 512 1.20 -19.64 3.07
CA LYS A 512 2.62 -19.30 3.29
C LYS A 512 2.81 -18.45 4.53
N TYR A 513 1.93 -17.47 4.76
CA TYR A 513 2.05 -16.54 5.88
C TYR A 513 1.98 -17.23 7.26
N THR A 514 1.28 -18.37 7.35
CA THR A 514 1.20 -19.21 8.56
C THR A 514 2.39 -20.16 8.79
N ILE A 515 3.36 -20.24 7.87
CA ILE A 515 4.51 -21.13 8.01
C ILE A 515 5.37 -20.71 9.21
N LYS A 516 5.72 -21.68 10.06
CA LYS A 516 6.58 -21.44 11.22
C LYS A 516 8.02 -21.15 10.81
N SER A 517 8.66 -20.25 11.54
CA SER A 517 10.06 -19.89 11.34
C SER A 517 10.97 -20.94 11.98
N ASN A 518 11.41 -21.92 11.20
CA ASN A 518 12.29 -22.99 11.69
C ASN A 518 13.79 -22.68 11.50
N GLU A 519 14.13 -21.66 10.71
CA GLU A 519 15.51 -21.27 10.39
C GLU A 519 15.74 -19.79 10.73
N ALA A 520 17.01 -19.41 10.92
CA ALA A 520 17.38 -18.03 11.24
C ALA A 520 16.91 -17.03 10.15
N ARG A 521 17.02 -17.41 8.87
CA ARG A 521 16.52 -16.61 7.74
C ARG A 521 15.02 -16.38 7.82
N HIS A 522 14.26 -17.43 8.13
CA HIS A 522 12.81 -17.35 8.29
C HIS A 522 12.41 -16.46 9.45
N TYR A 523 13.16 -16.45 10.54
CA TYR A 523 12.88 -15.55 11.66
C TYR A 523 13.00 -14.07 11.27
N VAL A 524 14.08 -13.72 10.55
CA VAL A 524 14.32 -12.36 10.06
C VAL A 524 13.26 -11.96 9.03
N GLN A 525 12.91 -12.85 8.10
CA GLN A 525 11.96 -12.54 7.04
C GLN A 525 10.51 -12.51 7.55
N TYR A 526 10.10 -13.53 8.31
CA TYR A 526 8.69 -13.79 8.63
C TYR A 526 8.26 -13.09 9.91
N ASP A 527 9.10 -13.05 10.95
CA ASP A 527 8.71 -12.52 12.27
C ASP A 527 9.19 -11.09 12.53
N GLN A 528 10.30 -10.64 11.92
CA GLN A 528 10.82 -9.27 12.09
C GLN A 528 10.38 -8.30 10.97
N GLY A 529 9.93 -8.83 9.84
CA GLY A 529 9.43 -8.06 8.70
C GLY A 529 8.14 -8.63 8.16
N GLU A 530 7.24 -9.01 9.06
CA GLU A 530 5.96 -9.65 8.78
C GLU A 530 5.09 -8.86 7.80
N ASP A 531 5.04 -7.53 7.93
CA ASP A 531 4.27 -6.66 7.02
C ASP A 531 4.86 -6.67 5.61
N ARG A 532 6.21 -6.61 5.53
CA ARG A 532 6.93 -6.66 4.25
C ARG A 532 6.78 -8.03 3.60
N TRP A 533 6.87 -9.10 4.39
CA TRP A 533 6.71 -10.45 3.89
C TRP A 533 5.30 -10.70 3.36
N LEU A 534 4.27 -10.21 4.04
CA LEU A 534 2.89 -10.25 3.54
C LEU A 534 2.76 -9.53 2.19
N CYS A 535 3.38 -8.35 2.03
CA CYS A 535 3.41 -7.64 0.76
C CYS A 535 4.16 -8.43 -0.33
N THR A 536 5.31 -9.04 -0.02
CA THR A 536 6.04 -9.91 -0.95
C THR A 536 5.16 -11.06 -1.45
N LEU A 537 4.38 -11.70 -0.56
CA LEU A 537 3.47 -12.77 -0.93
C LEU A 537 2.36 -12.28 -1.87
N LEU A 538 1.79 -11.10 -1.62
CA LEU A 538 0.79 -10.48 -2.51
C LEU A 538 1.39 -10.18 -3.90
N LEU A 539 2.60 -9.62 -3.94
CA LEU A 539 3.29 -9.31 -5.20
C LEU A 539 3.60 -10.57 -6.02
N GLN A 540 4.06 -11.65 -5.37
CA GLN A 540 4.27 -12.95 -6.00
C GLN A 540 2.97 -13.59 -6.52
N ARG A 541 1.81 -13.11 -6.07
CA ARG A 541 0.47 -13.51 -6.54
C ARG A 541 -0.16 -12.63 -7.59
N GLY A 542 0.57 -11.63 -8.09
CA GLY A 542 0.06 -10.75 -9.15
C GLY A 542 -0.76 -9.58 -8.64
N TYR A 543 -0.96 -9.47 -7.33
CA TYR A 543 -1.60 -8.29 -6.74
C TYR A 543 -0.67 -7.09 -6.80
N ARG A 544 -1.27 -5.92 -6.88
CA ARG A 544 -0.56 -4.64 -6.76
C ARG A 544 -0.55 -4.17 -5.31
N VAL A 545 0.49 -3.42 -4.95
CA VAL A 545 0.59 -2.64 -3.72
C VAL A 545 0.84 -1.19 -4.08
N GLU A 546 0.03 -0.27 -3.57
CA GLU A 546 0.09 1.16 -3.88
C GLU A 546 0.28 2.03 -2.63
N TYR A 547 0.83 3.21 -2.85
CA TYR A 547 1.05 4.23 -1.84
C TYR A 547 0.23 5.48 -2.14
N SER A 548 -0.51 5.95 -1.13
CA SER A 548 -1.32 7.16 -1.18
C SER A 548 -0.62 8.31 -0.48
N ALA A 549 -0.10 9.24 -1.29
CA ALA A 549 0.54 10.46 -0.80
C ALA A 549 -0.45 11.46 -0.17
N ALA A 550 -1.76 11.31 -0.38
CA ALA A 550 -2.78 12.20 0.18
C ALA A 550 -3.39 11.68 1.49
N SER A 551 -3.12 10.42 1.83
CA SER A 551 -3.69 9.74 3.00
C SER A 551 -2.69 9.80 4.16
N ASP A 552 -2.76 10.85 4.97
CA ASP A 552 -1.81 11.06 6.07
C ASP A 552 -2.24 10.39 7.39
N ALA A 553 -1.27 9.82 8.12
CA ALA A 553 -1.40 9.31 9.48
C ALA A 553 -0.12 9.62 10.28
N TYR A 554 -0.21 9.68 11.61
CA TYR A 554 0.86 10.12 12.51
C TYR A 554 1.19 9.03 13.54
N THR A 555 2.47 8.82 13.85
CA THR A 555 2.96 7.76 14.75
C THR A 555 4.11 8.29 15.60
N HIS A 556 4.17 7.86 16.86
CA HIS A 556 5.27 8.22 17.74
C HIS A 556 6.51 7.43 17.38
N CYS A 557 7.56 8.14 16.96
CA CYS A 557 8.82 7.50 16.59
C CYS A 557 9.80 7.48 17.78
N PRO A 558 10.75 6.52 17.82
CA PRO A 558 11.75 6.45 18.88
C PRO A 558 12.50 7.76 19.10
N GLU A 559 12.46 8.32 20.31
CA GLU A 559 13.21 9.53 20.66
C GLU A 559 14.65 9.20 21.09
N GLY A 560 14.85 8.00 21.66
CA GLY A 560 16.16 7.52 22.12
C GLY A 560 16.93 6.70 21.08
N PHE A 561 18.27 6.80 21.09
CA PHE A 561 19.12 6.05 20.17
C PHE A 561 18.99 4.53 20.31
N ASN A 562 18.84 4.00 21.53
CA ASN A 562 18.74 2.55 21.75
C ASN A 562 17.46 1.95 21.15
N GLU A 563 16.32 2.62 21.32
CA GLU A 563 15.04 2.22 20.73
C GLU A 563 15.09 2.30 19.20
N PHE A 564 15.60 3.43 18.67
CA PHE A 564 15.85 3.60 17.25
C PHE A 564 16.74 2.48 16.69
N TYR A 565 17.89 2.21 17.33
CA TYR A 565 18.82 1.16 16.91
C TYR A 565 18.16 -0.23 16.91
N ASN A 566 17.39 -0.56 17.95
CA ASN A 566 16.67 -1.83 18.04
C ASN A 566 15.58 -1.95 16.97
N GLN A 567 14.93 -0.85 16.59
CA GLN A 567 13.98 -0.81 15.47
C GLN A 567 14.71 -1.09 14.14
N ARG A 568 15.81 -0.38 13.85
CA ARG A 568 16.58 -0.54 12.60
C ARG A 568 17.25 -1.91 12.47
N ARG A 569 17.69 -2.50 13.58
CA ARG A 569 18.23 -3.86 13.62
C ARG A 569 17.20 -4.92 13.20
N ARG A 570 15.90 -4.65 13.34
CA ARG A 570 14.83 -5.52 12.81
C ARG A 570 14.47 -5.20 11.36
N TRP A 571 14.37 -3.92 11.03
CA TRP A 571 13.89 -3.47 9.71
C TRP A 571 14.88 -3.66 8.57
N VAL A 572 16.16 -3.39 8.79
CA VAL A 572 17.17 -3.46 7.72
C VAL A 572 17.39 -4.92 7.26
N PRO A 573 17.65 -5.89 8.16
CA PRO A 573 17.85 -7.28 7.74
C PRO A 573 16.61 -7.90 7.09
N SER A 574 15.41 -7.60 7.62
CA SER A 574 14.16 -8.10 7.03
C SER A 574 13.85 -7.50 5.66
N THR A 575 14.24 -6.24 5.44
CA THR A 575 14.17 -5.60 4.12
C THR A 575 15.07 -6.30 3.12
N MET A 576 16.33 -6.55 3.48
CA MET A 576 17.27 -7.28 2.63
C MET A 576 16.76 -8.69 2.31
N ALA A 577 16.29 -9.43 3.31
CA ALA A 577 15.79 -10.80 3.13
C ALA A 577 14.60 -10.87 2.16
N ASN A 578 13.64 -9.95 2.28
CA ASN A 578 12.47 -9.90 1.40
C ASN A 578 12.81 -9.44 -0.02
N ILE A 579 13.72 -8.47 -0.18
CA ILE A 579 14.19 -8.07 -1.51
C ILE A 579 14.93 -9.24 -2.18
N MET A 580 15.80 -9.95 -1.46
CA MET A 580 16.48 -11.13 -1.99
C MET A 580 15.50 -12.22 -2.43
N ASP A 581 14.44 -12.47 -1.64
CA ASP A 581 13.39 -13.43 -1.99
C ASP A 581 12.69 -13.05 -3.30
N LEU A 582 12.33 -11.77 -3.46
CA LEU A 582 11.76 -11.24 -4.70
C LEU A 582 12.73 -11.33 -5.89
N LEU A 583 14.01 -11.03 -5.68
CA LEU A 583 15.05 -11.10 -6.70
C LEU A 583 15.38 -12.53 -7.10
N MET A 584 15.23 -13.51 -6.21
CA MET A 584 15.43 -14.93 -6.54
C MET A 584 14.25 -15.47 -7.35
N ASP A 585 13.03 -15.05 -7.05
CA ASP A 585 11.80 -15.49 -7.72
C ASP A 585 11.31 -14.54 -8.84
N TYR A 586 12.20 -13.67 -9.32
CA TYR A 586 11.82 -12.58 -10.22
C TYR A 586 11.20 -13.07 -11.54
N LYS A 587 11.66 -14.20 -12.09
CA LYS A 587 11.15 -14.73 -13.36
C LYS A 587 9.69 -15.17 -13.25
N ALA A 588 9.34 -15.85 -12.16
CA ALA A 588 7.96 -16.25 -11.90
C ALA A 588 7.10 -15.03 -11.58
N THR A 589 7.63 -14.11 -10.77
CA THR A 589 6.94 -12.89 -10.38
C THR A 589 6.61 -12.01 -11.59
N ILE A 590 7.55 -11.77 -12.53
CA ILE A 590 7.30 -11.01 -13.77
C ILE A 590 6.22 -11.68 -14.63
N LYS A 591 6.18 -13.02 -14.65
CA LYS A 591 5.19 -13.77 -15.43
C LYS A 591 3.77 -13.64 -14.87
N ILE A 592 3.64 -13.44 -13.57
CA ILE A 592 2.35 -13.39 -12.85
C ILE A 592 1.88 -11.96 -12.60
N ASN A 593 2.81 -11.02 -12.35
CA ASN A 593 2.52 -9.65 -11.96
C ASN A 593 2.93 -8.64 -13.02
N ASP A 594 1.93 -8.11 -13.74
CA ASP A 594 2.14 -7.12 -14.80
C ASP A 594 2.75 -5.80 -14.30
N ASN A 595 2.71 -5.52 -12.98
CA ASN A 595 3.30 -4.32 -12.39
C ASN A 595 4.80 -4.48 -12.10
N ILE A 596 5.34 -5.70 -12.20
CA ILE A 596 6.75 -5.99 -11.95
C ILE A 596 7.42 -6.31 -13.27
N SER A 597 8.21 -5.35 -13.76
CA SER A 597 8.94 -5.46 -15.02
C SER A 597 10.41 -5.83 -14.80
N LEU A 598 11.11 -6.25 -15.86
CA LEU A 598 12.56 -6.48 -15.78
C LEU A 598 13.33 -5.22 -15.34
N PRO A 599 13.05 -3.99 -15.86
CA PRO A 599 13.63 -2.77 -15.33
C PRO A 599 13.36 -2.53 -13.84
N TYR A 600 12.16 -2.89 -13.35
CA TYR A 600 11.82 -2.81 -11.94
C TYR A 600 12.72 -3.71 -11.09
N ILE A 601 12.92 -4.95 -11.52
CA ILE A 601 13.83 -5.90 -10.85
C ILE A 601 15.27 -5.39 -10.85
N TRP A 602 15.73 -4.81 -11.97
CA TRP A 602 17.05 -4.17 -12.03
C TRP A 602 17.18 -2.99 -11.07
N TYR A 603 16.16 -2.13 -10.98
CA TYR A 603 16.12 -1.06 -10.00
C TYR A 603 16.29 -1.62 -8.59
N GLN A 604 15.48 -2.61 -8.20
CA GLN A 604 15.54 -3.23 -6.88
C GLN A 604 16.89 -3.92 -6.60
N ALA A 605 17.52 -4.54 -7.61
CA ALA A 605 18.86 -5.11 -7.48
C ALA A 605 19.93 -4.04 -7.30
N SER A 606 19.79 -2.89 -7.96
CA SER A 606 20.75 -1.78 -7.92
C SER A 606 20.69 -0.96 -6.63
N THR A 607 19.49 -0.78 -6.08
CA THR A 607 19.26 -0.09 -4.79
C THR A 607 19.61 -0.97 -3.59
N ASN A 608 19.86 -2.27 -3.80
CA ASN A 608 20.31 -3.20 -2.75
C ASN A 608 21.79 -3.01 -2.35
N LYS A 609 22.43 -1.94 -2.83
CA LYS A 609 23.69 -1.43 -2.30
C LYS A 609 23.40 -0.09 -1.63
N ILE A 610 23.87 0.05 -0.39
CA ILE A 610 23.78 1.22 0.51
C ILE A 610 22.64 1.09 1.54
N TYR A 611 22.83 0.22 2.52
CA TYR A 611 22.46 0.47 3.93
C TYR A 611 23.56 -0.10 4.84
#